data_AF-A0A2M8HFJ7-F1
#
_entry.id   AF-A0A2M8HFJ7-F1
#
_cell.length_a   1.000
_cell.length_b   1.000
_cell.length_c   1.000
_cell.angle_alpha   90.00
_cell.angle_beta   90.00
_cell.angle_gamma   90.00
#
_symmetry.space_group_name_H-M   'P 1'
#
loop_
_entity.id
_entity.type
_entity.pdbx_description
1 polymer ?
#
loop_
_entity_poly.entity_id
_entity_poly.type
_entity_poly.pdbx_seq_one_letter_code
_entity_poly.pdbx_strand_id
1 'polypeptide(L)'
;MISCKKPMYGKEWMSGPTEEKLAPGIFYIRDNFVEKEFIKYEIDPRAITLKDILPFLKSLKDNIEKKDLDWIIRNTTFRGDLSLKLKDYRDGEDVMDVWVDEYKKNGRDIYCDFDQLFEAPMTKMEIKMKHLYKPDFTDDDVSYILVYNVKIYLPTRDYPHRLNLSLSSSYLGKFPNNPYNVIKEFVHHCPEPNFEPYSTNPNEKE
;
A
#
# COMPACT_ATOMS: atom_id res chain seq x y z
N MET A 1 2.87 -14.19 36.81
CA MET A 1 3.79 -15.24 36.31
C MET A 1 3.49 -15.43 34.84
N ILE A 2 4.56 -15.58 34.05
CA ILE A 2 4.63 -15.55 32.59
C ILE A 2 3.96 -16.78 31.97
N SER A 3 3.41 -16.60 30.76
CA SER A 3 3.22 -17.58 29.65
C SER A 3 1.75 -17.60 29.22
N CYS A 4 1.37 -17.27 27.97
CA CYS A 4 2.01 -17.62 26.71
C CYS A 4 1.88 -16.44 25.70
N LYS A 5 2.93 -15.66 25.48
CA LYS A 5 3.07 -15.06 24.14
C LYS A 5 3.47 -16.21 23.23
N LYS A 6 2.51 -16.81 22.52
CA LYS A 6 2.85 -17.68 21.40
C LYS A 6 3.68 -16.80 20.46
N PRO A 7 4.96 -17.12 20.18
CA PRO A 7 5.68 -16.41 19.15
C PRO A 7 4.83 -16.50 17.89
N MET A 8 4.50 -15.36 17.28
CA MET A 8 3.48 -15.38 16.22
C MET A 8 3.93 -16.28 15.07
N TYR A 9 5.24 -16.44 14.83
CA TYR A 9 5.80 -17.37 13.84
C TYR A 9 7.29 -17.74 14.09
N GLY A 10 7.84 -17.51 15.29
CA GLY A 10 9.25 -17.84 15.60
C GLY A 10 10.28 -16.99 14.83
N LYS A 11 11.54 -17.47 14.79
CA LYS A 11 12.70 -16.77 14.20
C LYS A 11 13.17 -17.37 12.86
N GLU A 12 12.46 -18.38 12.36
CA GLU A 12 12.89 -19.19 11.22
C GLU A 12 13.02 -18.38 9.93
N TRP A 13 12.21 -17.33 9.77
CA TRP A 13 12.27 -16.42 8.63
C TRP A 13 13.63 -15.72 8.46
N MET A 14 14.44 -15.61 9.53
CA MET A 14 15.79 -15.04 9.44
C MET A 14 16.77 -15.93 8.67
N SER A 15 16.41 -17.18 8.37
CA SER A 15 17.15 -18.05 7.43
C SER A 15 16.60 -18.02 6.00
N GLY A 16 15.54 -17.25 5.76
CA GLY A 16 14.94 -17.11 4.44
C GLY A 16 15.88 -16.40 3.44
N PRO A 17 15.69 -16.66 2.13
CA PRO A 17 16.53 -16.08 1.09
C PRO A 17 16.35 -14.56 1.02
N THR A 18 17.35 -13.87 0.44
CA THR A 18 17.30 -12.41 0.24
C THR A 18 16.21 -12.01 -0.77
N GLU A 19 15.97 -12.86 -1.77
CA GLU A 19 14.87 -12.73 -2.74
C GLU A 19 14.10 -14.06 -2.75
N GLU A 20 12.76 -13.97 -2.73
CA GLU A 20 11.87 -15.12 -2.84
C GLU A 20 10.77 -14.84 -3.87
N LYS A 21 10.60 -15.73 -4.84
CA LYS A 21 9.46 -15.66 -5.77
C LYS A 21 8.19 -16.14 -5.08
N LEU A 22 7.26 -15.24 -4.80
CA LEU A 22 6.00 -15.56 -4.13
C LEU A 22 4.92 -16.04 -5.11
N ALA A 23 4.92 -15.50 -6.34
CA ALA A 23 4.00 -15.84 -7.41
C ALA A 23 4.61 -15.49 -8.78
N PRO A 24 3.99 -15.86 -9.91
CA PRO A 24 4.45 -15.40 -11.23
C PRO A 24 4.57 -13.88 -11.28
N GLY A 25 5.79 -13.38 -11.49
CA GLY A 25 6.10 -11.96 -11.56
C GLY A 25 6.15 -11.21 -10.23
N ILE A 26 5.89 -11.85 -9.08
CA ILE A 26 5.88 -11.20 -7.75
C ILE A 26 6.99 -11.77 -6.87
N PHE A 27 7.85 -10.90 -6.36
CA PHE A 27 9.05 -11.24 -5.61
C PHE A 27 9.09 -10.50 -4.28
N TYR A 28 9.34 -11.22 -3.19
CA TYR A 28 9.64 -10.65 -1.89
C TYR A 28 11.13 -10.39 -1.76
N ILE A 29 11.48 -9.16 -1.38
CA ILE A 29 12.86 -8.74 -1.11
C ILE A 29 13.00 -8.53 0.39
N ARG A 30 13.87 -9.33 1.00
CA ARG A 30 14.20 -9.24 2.42
C ARG A 30 15.02 -7.98 2.69
N ASP A 31 14.68 -7.28 3.76
CA ASP A 31 15.42 -6.10 4.21
C ASP A 31 15.92 -6.25 5.64
N ASN A 32 17.23 -6.43 5.77
CA ASN A 32 17.90 -6.60 7.05
C ASN A 32 17.75 -5.38 7.99
N PHE A 33 17.46 -4.18 7.47
CA PHE A 33 17.36 -2.98 8.29
C PHE A 33 16.11 -2.95 9.19
N VAL A 34 15.00 -3.47 8.69
CA VAL A 34 13.70 -3.49 9.40
C VAL A 34 13.55 -4.70 10.32
N GLU A 35 14.40 -5.72 10.18
CA GLU A 35 14.36 -6.98 10.96
C GLU A 35 14.43 -6.80 12.47
N LYS A 36 15.11 -5.74 12.93
CA LYS A 36 15.24 -5.46 14.36
C LYS A 36 13.86 -5.25 15.02
N GLU A 37 12.92 -4.64 14.31
CA GLU A 37 11.56 -4.41 14.81
C GLU A 37 10.81 -5.75 14.95
N PHE A 38 10.97 -6.64 13.97
CA PHE A 38 10.35 -7.97 13.97
C PHE A 38 10.91 -8.90 15.04
N ILE A 39 12.23 -8.87 15.23
CA ILE A 39 12.89 -9.61 16.32
C ILE A 39 12.40 -9.09 17.67
N LYS A 40 12.27 -7.77 17.83
CA LYS A 40 11.80 -7.14 19.06
C LYS A 40 10.37 -7.54 19.41
N TYR A 41 9.49 -7.65 18.42
CA TYR A 41 8.07 -7.94 18.62
C TYR A 41 7.71 -9.42 18.40
N GLU A 42 8.69 -10.27 18.06
CA GLU A 42 8.52 -11.70 17.77
C GLU A 42 7.51 -11.98 16.64
N ILE A 43 7.55 -11.13 15.60
CA ILE A 43 6.69 -11.20 14.42
C ILE A 43 7.50 -11.74 13.23
N ASP A 44 6.89 -12.56 12.38
CA ASP A 44 7.48 -13.00 11.11
C ASP A 44 6.91 -12.17 9.94
N PRO A 45 7.72 -11.28 9.35
CA PRO A 45 7.28 -10.45 8.24
C PRO A 45 7.01 -11.26 6.96
N ARG A 46 7.73 -12.37 6.76
CA ARG A 46 7.56 -13.24 5.59
C ARG A 46 6.23 -13.98 5.68
N ALA A 47 5.90 -14.55 6.83
CA ALA A 47 4.61 -15.22 7.06
C ALA A 47 3.43 -14.25 6.86
N ILE A 48 3.52 -13.03 7.40
CA ILE A 48 2.50 -11.99 7.17
C ILE A 48 2.41 -11.63 5.69
N THR A 49 3.55 -11.44 5.01
CA THR A 49 3.55 -11.13 3.57
C THR A 49 2.83 -12.22 2.76
N LEU A 50 3.14 -13.49 3.01
CA LEU A 50 2.54 -14.62 2.32
C LEU A 50 1.03 -14.72 2.55
N LYS A 51 0.59 -14.47 3.78
CA LYS A 51 -0.80 -14.64 4.19
C LYS A 51 -1.68 -13.44 3.86
N ASP A 52 -1.25 -12.25 4.24
CA ASP A 52 -2.10 -11.06 4.31
C ASP A 52 -1.85 -10.06 3.17
N ILE A 53 -0.64 -10.06 2.58
CA ILE A 53 -0.26 -9.13 1.50
C ILE A 53 -0.35 -9.76 0.12
N LEU A 54 0.11 -11.00 -0.03
CA LEU A 54 0.21 -11.65 -1.33
C LEU A 54 -1.13 -11.69 -2.11
N PRO A 55 -2.30 -11.92 -1.47
CA PRO A 55 -3.59 -11.82 -2.16
C PRO A 55 -3.81 -10.42 -2.76
N PHE A 56 -3.54 -9.37 -1.99
CA PHE A 56 -3.67 -7.99 -2.46
C PHE A 56 -2.70 -7.69 -3.62
N LEU A 57 -1.46 -8.16 -3.56
CA LEU A 57 -0.50 -7.96 -4.66
C LEU A 57 -0.92 -8.66 -5.95
N LYS A 58 -1.52 -9.85 -5.85
CA LYS A 58 -2.10 -10.55 -7.01
C LYS A 58 -3.23 -9.74 -7.61
N SER A 59 -4.16 -9.25 -6.79
CA SER A 59 -5.24 -8.37 -7.26
C SER A 59 -4.71 -7.07 -7.86
N LEU A 60 -3.73 -6.42 -7.24
CA LEU A 60 -3.09 -5.21 -7.76
C LEU A 60 -2.46 -5.47 -9.13
N LYS A 61 -1.68 -6.54 -9.27
CA LYS A 61 -1.09 -6.96 -10.54
C LYS A 61 -2.17 -7.17 -11.60
N ASP A 62 -3.20 -7.96 -11.29
CA ASP A 62 -4.24 -8.32 -12.25
C ASP A 62 -5.03 -7.07 -12.71
N ASN A 63 -5.29 -6.12 -11.82
CA ASN A 63 -5.98 -4.88 -12.15
C ASN A 63 -5.10 -3.90 -12.93
N ILE A 64 -3.78 -3.88 -12.70
CA ILE A 64 -2.83 -3.17 -13.56
C ILE A 64 -2.86 -3.73 -14.98
N GLU A 65 -2.82 -5.06 -15.13
CA GLU A 65 -2.86 -5.71 -16.45
C GLU A 65 -4.19 -5.50 -17.18
N LYS A 66 -5.30 -5.44 -16.45
CA LYS A 66 -6.63 -5.12 -16.97
C LYS A 66 -6.85 -3.62 -17.21
N LYS A 67 -5.91 -2.75 -16.78
CA LYS A 67 -6.04 -1.29 -16.81
C LYS A 67 -7.26 -0.79 -16.03
N ASP A 68 -7.58 -1.48 -14.93
CA ASP A 68 -8.74 -1.17 -14.07
C ASP A 68 -8.38 -0.06 -13.08
N LEU A 69 -8.46 1.19 -13.54
CA LEU A 69 -8.16 2.35 -12.71
C LEU A 69 -9.15 2.50 -11.53
N ASP A 70 -10.42 2.14 -11.72
CA ASP A 70 -11.44 2.24 -10.69
C ASP A 70 -11.04 1.41 -9.47
N TRP A 71 -10.62 0.16 -9.69
CA TRP A 71 -10.09 -0.67 -8.63
C TRP A 71 -8.87 -0.04 -7.94
N ILE A 72 -7.92 0.54 -8.70
CA ILE A 72 -6.74 1.19 -8.13
C ILE A 72 -7.14 2.36 -7.23
N ILE A 73 -8.00 3.26 -7.72
CA ILE A 73 -8.48 4.46 -7.00
C ILE A 73 -9.16 4.05 -5.68
N ARG A 74 -10.09 3.08 -5.74
CA ARG A 74 -10.84 2.62 -4.55
C ARG A 74 -9.99 1.90 -3.51
N ASN A 75 -8.80 1.44 -3.89
CA ASN A 75 -7.86 0.81 -2.98
C ASN A 75 -6.75 1.77 -2.54
N THR A 76 -6.98 3.09 -2.62
CA THR A 76 -6.07 4.12 -2.08
C THR A 76 -6.58 4.76 -0.80
N THR A 77 -5.71 5.48 -0.08
CA THR A 77 -6.10 6.28 1.10
C THR A 77 -6.47 7.73 0.79
N PHE A 78 -6.49 8.15 -0.48
CA PHE A 78 -6.57 9.57 -0.88
C PHE A 78 -7.97 10.19 -0.79
N ARG A 79 -8.96 9.47 -0.27
CA ARG A 79 -10.34 9.96 -0.14
C ARG A 79 -10.41 11.31 0.57
N GLY A 80 -9.72 11.43 1.70
CA GLY A 80 -9.71 12.67 2.50
C GLY A 80 -9.03 13.83 1.76
N ASP A 81 -7.89 13.56 1.15
CA ASP A 81 -7.11 14.55 0.39
C ASP A 81 -7.90 15.06 -0.82
N LEU A 82 -8.58 14.15 -1.53
CA LEU A 82 -9.45 14.48 -2.66
C LEU A 82 -10.67 15.30 -2.22
N SER A 83 -11.34 14.92 -1.12
CA SER A 83 -12.45 15.70 -0.54
C SER A 83 -12.03 17.14 -0.23
N LEU A 84 -10.85 17.33 0.38
CA LEU A 84 -10.31 18.65 0.69
C LEU A 84 -10.06 19.47 -0.58
N LYS A 85 -9.43 18.88 -1.59
CA LYS A 85 -9.18 19.54 -2.89
C LYS A 85 -10.47 19.96 -3.58
N LEU A 86 -11.46 19.08 -3.64
CA LEU A 86 -12.75 19.34 -4.30
C LEU A 86 -13.65 20.27 -3.48
N LYS A 87 -13.27 20.57 -2.22
CA LYS A 87 -14.14 21.24 -1.23
C LYS A 87 -15.49 20.52 -1.11
N ASP A 88 -15.44 19.20 -1.22
CA ASP A 88 -16.59 18.32 -1.30
C ASP A 88 -16.50 17.26 -0.20
N TYR A 89 -17.36 17.44 0.81
CA TYR A 89 -17.42 16.61 2.00
C TYR A 89 -18.61 15.63 1.95
N ARG A 90 -19.15 15.35 0.75
CA ARG A 90 -20.09 14.23 0.55
C ARG A 90 -19.43 12.92 0.99
N ASP A 91 -20.25 11.87 1.21
CA ASP A 91 -19.73 10.56 1.60
C ASP A 91 -18.69 10.13 0.58
N GLY A 92 -17.44 9.96 0.99
CA GLY A 92 -16.32 9.94 0.06
C GLY A 92 -16.18 8.69 -0.82
N GLU A 93 -17.15 7.78 -0.86
CA GLU A 93 -17.31 6.91 -2.04
C GLU A 93 -17.76 7.76 -3.25
N ASP A 94 -18.66 8.71 -3.05
CA ASP A 94 -19.11 9.68 -4.07
C ASP A 94 -17.95 10.55 -4.57
N VAL A 95 -16.95 10.80 -3.71
CA VAL A 95 -15.75 11.59 -4.04
C VAL A 95 -14.80 10.79 -4.93
N MET A 96 -14.67 9.48 -4.71
CA MET A 96 -13.89 8.62 -5.61
C MET A 96 -14.57 8.44 -6.97
N ASP A 97 -15.91 8.43 -7.01
CA ASP A 97 -16.67 8.39 -8.27
C ASP A 97 -16.35 9.59 -9.17
N VAL A 98 -16.16 10.79 -8.59
CA VAL A 98 -15.73 11.98 -9.35
C VAL A 98 -14.40 11.73 -10.05
N TRP A 99 -13.41 11.18 -9.34
CA TRP A 99 -12.10 10.85 -9.91
C TRP A 99 -12.23 9.83 -11.05
N VAL A 100 -12.96 8.74 -10.81
CA VAL A 100 -13.20 7.70 -11.81
C VAL A 100 -13.91 8.25 -13.05
N ASP A 101 -14.91 9.12 -12.87
CA ASP A 101 -15.65 9.73 -13.96
C ASP A 101 -14.79 10.71 -14.77
N GLU A 102 -13.92 11.48 -14.13
CA GLU A 102 -12.98 12.36 -14.82
C GLU A 102 -11.98 11.57 -15.66
N TYR A 103 -11.48 10.45 -15.15
CA TYR A 103 -10.66 9.54 -15.94
C TYR A 103 -11.42 8.98 -17.14
N LYS A 104 -12.66 8.50 -16.95
CA LYS A 104 -13.48 7.96 -18.04
C LYS A 104 -13.75 9.00 -19.14
N LYS A 105 -13.90 10.28 -18.76
CA LYS A 105 -14.11 11.39 -19.70
C LYS A 105 -12.85 11.79 -20.46
N ASN A 106 -11.72 11.88 -19.74
CA ASN A 106 -10.50 12.50 -20.27
C ASN A 106 -9.44 11.49 -20.74
N GLY A 107 -9.58 10.21 -20.37
CA GLY A 107 -8.63 9.14 -20.65
C GLY A 107 -7.30 9.23 -19.89
N ARG A 108 -7.20 10.14 -18.91
CA ARG A 108 -5.98 10.40 -18.13
C ARG A 108 -6.31 10.63 -16.66
N ASP A 109 -5.49 10.07 -15.77
CA ASP A 109 -5.57 10.36 -14.34
C ASP A 109 -4.89 11.72 -14.05
N ILE A 110 -5.70 12.73 -13.76
CA ILE A 110 -5.22 14.10 -13.51
C ILE A 110 -4.79 14.36 -12.06
N TYR A 111 -4.93 13.38 -11.16
CA TYR A 111 -4.61 13.54 -9.74
C TYR A 111 -3.30 12.86 -9.37
N CYS A 112 -3.15 11.58 -9.70
CA CYS A 112 -1.98 10.78 -9.29
C CYS A 112 -1.24 10.10 -10.44
N ASP A 113 -1.57 10.43 -11.70
CA ASP A 113 -0.98 9.81 -12.91
C ASP A 113 -0.91 8.26 -12.81
N PHE A 114 -1.92 7.59 -12.24
CA PHE A 114 -1.95 6.13 -12.14
C PHE A 114 -2.02 5.43 -13.50
N ASP A 115 -2.43 6.13 -14.55
CA ASP A 115 -2.39 5.67 -15.94
C ASP A 115 -0.98 5.24 -16.38
N GLN A 116 0.06 5.80 -15.76
CA GLN A 116 1.45 5.42 -15.94
C GLN A 116 1.72 3.94 -15.67
N LEU A 117 0.96 3.32 -14.75
CA LEU A 117 1.08 1.88 -14.45
C LEU A 117 0.61 1.00 -15.62
N PHE A 118 -0.17 1.55 -16.56
CA PHE A 118 -0.82 0.82 -17.65
C PHE A 118 -0.12 0.98 -19.01
N GLU A 119 1.00 1.73 -19.05
CA GLU A 119 1.75 2.05 -20.28
C GLU A 119 2.24 0.79 -21.00
N ALA A 120 2.61 -0.25 -20.25
CA ALA A 120 3.08 -1.51 -20.78
C ALA A 120 2.78 -2.67 -19.82
N PRO A 121 2.79 -3.93 -20.30
CA PRO A 121 2.69 -5.10 -19.44
C PRO A 121 3.83 -5.13 -18.42
N MET A 122 3.50 -5.34 -17.15
CA MET A 122 4.48 -5.45 -16.07
C MET A 122 5.34 -6.71 -16.24
N THR A 123 6.66 -6.56 -16.06
CA THR A 123 7.61 -7.68 -16.14
C THR A 123 7.96 -8.25 -14.77
N LYS A 124 8.03 -7.39 -13.74
CA LYS A 124 8.37 -7.77 -12.36
C LYS A 124 7.67 -6.83 -11.37
N MET A 125 7.24 -7.39 -10.25
CA MET A 125 6.82 -6.67 -9.04
C MET A 125 7.71 -7.13 -7.90
N GLU A 126 8.43 -6.21 -7.28
CA GLU A 126 9.19 -6.47 -6.06
C GLU A 126 8.48 -5.83 -4.89
N ILE A 127 8.23 -6.60 -3.84
CA ILE A 127 7.75 -6.08 -2.57
C ILE A 127 8.85 -6.16 -1.52
N LYS A 128 9.08 -5.03 -0.86
CA LYS A 128 10.05 -4.88 0.20
C LYS A 128 9.38 -4.19 1.37
N MET A 129 9.51 -4.74 2.56
CA MET A 129 8.99 -4.08 3.75
C MET A 129 9.82 -2.84 4.08
N LYS A 130 9.13 -1.75 4.42
CA LYS A 130 9.74 -0.44 4.73
C LYS A 130 9.73 -0.15 6.22
N HIS A 131 8.66 -0.53 6.94
CA HIS A 131 8.51 -0.22 8.36
C HIS A 131 7.46 -1.08 9.04
N LEU A 132 7.65 -1.36 10.34
CA LEU A 132 6.63 -1.86 11.26
C LEU A 132 6.37 -0.83 12.36
N TYR A 133 5.14 -0.30 12.40
CA TYR A 133 4.72 0.48 13.55
C TYR A 133 4.64 -0.42 14.79
N LYS A 134 4.89 0.16 15.97
CA LYS A 134 4.79 -0.56 17.24
C LYS A 134 3.42 -1.28 17.31
N PRO A 135 3.39 -2.62 17.37
CA PRO A 135 2.14 -3.34 17.48
C PRO A 135 1.45 -2.99 18.80
N ASP A 136 0.12 -2.96 18.77
CA ASP A 136 -0.69 -2.88 19.97
C ASP A 136 -1.00 -4.29 20.47
N PHE A 137 -0.65 -4.53 21.74
CA PHE A 137 -0.81 -5.83 22.39
C PHE A 137 -1.83 -5.68 23.51
N THR A 138 -2.98 -6.31 23.34
CA THR A 138 -4.00 -6.47 24.37
C THR A 138 -4.08 -7.94 24.77
N ASP A 139 -4.80 -8.25 25.85
CA ASP A 139 -4.97 -9.63 26.31
C ASP A 139 -5.69 -10.51 25.26
N ASP A 140 -6.53 -9.90 24.42
CA ASP A 140 -7.38 -10.58 23.44
C ASP A 140 -6.98 -10.33 21.98
N ASP A 141 -6.05 -9.41 21.71
CA ASP A 141 -5.68 -9.04 20.34
C ASP A 141 -4.25 -8.51 20.18
N VAL A 142 -3.68 -8.78 18.99
CA VAL A 142 -2.47 -8.14 18.50
C VAL A 142 -2.80 -7.46 17.20
N SER A 143 -2.76 -6.13 17.19
CA SER A 143 -2.92 -5.33 15.97
C SER A 143 -1.58 -4.73 15.54
N TYR A 144 -1.36 -4.67 14.23
CA TYR A 144 -0.12 -4.15 13.67
C TYR A 144 -0.37 -3.43 12.36
N ILE A 145 0.50 -2.46 12.09
CA ILE A 145 0.52 -1.72 10.83
C ILE A 145 1.90 -1.89 10.19
N LEU A 146 1.89 -2.38 8.95
CA LEU A 146 3.08 -2.60 8.14
C LEU A 146 3.05 -1.69 6.92
N VAL A 147 4.21 -1.12 6.60
CA VAL A 147 4.40 -0.33 5.37
C VAL A 147 5.33 -1.10 4.47
N TYR A 148 4.92 -1.25 3.21
CA TYR A 148 5.71 -1.89 2.17
C TYR A 148 6.03 -0.89 1.07
N ASN A 149 7.24 -0.97 0.54
CA ASN A 149 7.59 -0.41 -0.75
C ASN A 149 7.40 -1.49 -1.83
N VAL A 150 6.65 -1.16 -2.87
CA VAL A 150 6.45 -2.02 -4.04
C VAL A 150 7.07 -1.34 -5.24
N LYS A 151 7.94 -2.06 -5.95
CA LYS A 151 8.52 -1.63 -7.22
C LYS A 151 7.87 -2.39 -8.36
N ILE A 152 7.38 -1.67 -9.35
CA ILE A 152 6.73 -2.20 -10.54
C ILE A 152 7.62 -1.89 -11.73
N TYR A 153 8.11 -2.93 -12.38
CA TYR A 153 9.01 -2.83 -13.53
C TYR A 153 8.20 -2.97 -14.82
N LEU A 154 8.35 -1.98 -15.70
CA LEU A 154 7.78 -1.96 -17.04
C LEU A 154 8.93 -2.04 -18.05
N PRO A 155 8.75 -2.71 -19.20
CA PRO A 155 9.81 -2.86 -20.21
C PRO A 155 10.12 -1.55 -20.94
N THR A 156 9.23 -0.56 -20.85
CA THR A 156 9.34 0.75 -21.50
C THR A 156 10.14 1.77 -20.69
N ARG A 157 10.63 1.40 -19.50
CA ARG A 157 11.29 2.32 -18.57
C ARG A 157 12.55 1.73 -17.95
N ASP A 158 13.56 2.58 -17.76
CA ASP A 158 14.82 2.20 -17.10
C ASP A 158 14.71 2.17 -15.57
N TYR A 159 13.64 2.76 -15.01
CA TYR A 159 13.38 2.81 -13.57
C TYR A 159 11.99 2.26 -13.25
N PRO A 160 11.83 1.57 -12.10
CA PRO A 160 10.54 1.06 -11.69
C PRO A 160 9.65 2.19 -11.14
N HIS A 161 8.35 2.05 -11.36
CA HIS A 161 7.34 2.75 -10.59
C HIS A 161 7.38 2.27 -9.13
N ARG A 162 7.07 3.16 -8.20
CA ARG A 162 7.16 2.89 -6.76
C ARG A 162 5.85 3.21 -6.08
N LEU A 163 5.26 2.21 -5.43
CA LEU A 163 4.10 2.38 -4.55
C LEU A 163 4.54 2.19 -3.11
N ASN A 164 3.93 2.93 -2.18
CA ASN A 164 3.95 2.56 -0.77
C ASN A 164 2.58 1.99 -0.41
N LEU A 165 2.57 0.76 0.08
CA LEU A 165 1.37 0.09 0.57
C LEU A 165 1.34 0.11 2.09
N SER A 166 0.14 0.16 2.66
CA SER A 166 -0.09 -0.04 4.08
C SER A 166 -0.98 -1.24 4.28
N LEU A 167 -0.58 -2.09 5.21
CA LEU A 167 -1.38 -3.17 5.75
C LEU A 167 -1.69 -2.84 7.21
N SER A 168 -2.95 -2.92 7.59
CA SER A 168 -3.40 -2.96 8.98
C SER A 168 -4.11 -4.29 9.22
N SER A 169 -3.72 -5.03 10.24
CA SER A 169 -4.32 -6.34 10.54
C SER A 169 -4.40 -6.60 12.05
N SER A 170 -5.31 -7.50 12.41
CA SER A 170 -5.56 -8.01 13.75
C SER A 170 -5.48 -9.53 13.72
N TYR A 171 -4.75 -10.12 14.68
CA TYR A 171 -4.47 -11.55 14.71
C TYR A 171 -5.48 -12.37 15.52
N LEU A 172 -6.06 -11.82 16.61
CA LEU A 172 -6.92 -12.55 17.55
C LEU A 172 -8.27 -11.87 17.84
N GLY A 173 -8.47 -10.62 17.41
CA GLY A 173 -9.66 -9.83 17.70
C GLY A 173 -10.95 -10.32 17.02
N LYS A 174 -12.05 -9.56 17.20
CA LYS A 174 -13.41 -9.86 16.65
C LYS A 174 -13.47 -10.04 15.12
N PHE A 175 -12.44 -9.61 14.40
CA PHE A 175 -12.31 -9.78 12.94
C PHE A 175 -10.93 -10.36 12.61
N PRO A 176 -10.63 -11.59 13.04
CA PRO A 176 -9.31 -12.17 12.85
C PRO A 176 -9.09 -12.38 11.35
N ASN A 177 -7.94 -11.96 10.85
CA ASN A 177 -7.57 -12.08 9.42
C ASN A 177 -8.44 -11.25 8.46
N ASN A 178 -8.90 -10.07 8.84
CA ASN A 178 -9.42 -9.09 7.89
C ASN A 178 -8.38 -7.97 7.62
N PRO A 179 -7.29 -8.28 6.89
CA PRO A 179 -6.25 -7.31 6.61
C PRO A 179 -6.80 -6.18 5.73
N TYR A 180 -6.67 -4.95 6.20
CA TYR A 180 -6.94 -3.77 5.40
C TYR A 180 -5.67 -3.36 4.66
N ASN A 181 -5.64 -3.63 3.35
CA ASN A 181 -4.53 -3.34 2.46
C ASN A 181 -4.90 -2.17 1.54
N VAL A 182 -4.03 -1.16 1.49
CA VAL A 182 -4.28 0.04 0.67
C VAL A 182 -2.98 0.60 0.09
N ILE A 183 -3.11 1.26 -1.05
CA ILE A 183 -2.08 2.09 -1.66
C ILE A 183 -2.10 3.44 -0.92
N LYS A 184 -1.01 3.72 -0.19
CA LYS A 184 -0.84 5.01 0.51
C LYS A 184 -0.20 6.07 -0.37
N GLU A 185 0.63 5.66 -1.32
CA GLU A 185 1.42 6.58 -2.11
C GLU A 185 1.78 5.98 -3.46
N PHE A 186 1.67 6.78 -4.52
CA PHE A 186 2.39 6.57 -5.76
C PHE A 186 3.54 7.56 -5.86
N VAL A 187 4.74 7.11 -5.51
CA VAL A 187 5.89 7.96 -5.24
C VAL A 187 6.27 8.75 -6.49
N HIS A 188 6.38 10.08 -6.35
CA HIS A 188 6.64 11.05 -7.42
C HIS A 188 5.53 11.21 -8.48
N HIS A 189 4.38 10.54 -8.33
CA HIS A 189 3.27 10.59 -9.30
C HIS A 189 1.99 11.16 -8.71
N CYS A 190 1.80 11.00 -7.40
CA CYS A 190 0.69 11.57 -6.65
C CYS A 190 1.26 12.70 -5.76
N PRO A 191 1.59 13.87 -6.34
CA PRO A 191 2.29 14.91 -5.60
C PRO A 191 1.33 15.55 -4.60
N GLU A 192 1.80 15.78 -3.37
CA GLU A 192 1.07 16.58 -2.36
C GLU A 192 0.52 17.93 -2.91
N PRO A 193 1.17 18.68 -3.83
CA PRO A 193 0.56 19.86 -4.44
C PRO A 193 -0.66 19.59 -5.36
N ASN A 194 -0.88 18.36 -5.82
CA ASN A 194 -2.09 18.00 -6.57
C ASN A 194 -3.29 17.72 -5.66
N PHE A 195 -3.13 17.72 -4.34
CA PHE A 195 -4.25 17.61 -3.38
C PHE A 195 -4.32 18.77 -2.40
N GLU A 196 -3.33 19.66 -2.38
CA GLU A 196 -3.44 20.92 -1.67
C GLU A 196 -4.55 21.79 -2.30
N PRO A 197 -5.45 22.37 -1.48
CA PRO A 197 -6.36 23.38 -1.98
C PRO A 197 -5.55 24.58 -2.48
N TYR A 198 -5.91 25.14 -3.65
CA TYR A 198 -5.32 26.40 -4.12
C TYR A 198 -5.37 27.43 -2.99
N SER A 199 -4.21 27.78 -2.43
CA SER A 199 -4.04 28.96 -1.60
C SER A 199 -4.20 30.19 -2.50
N THR A 200 -5.45 30.58 -2.76
CA THR A 200 -5.73 31.93 -3.23
C THR A 200 -5.89 32.84 -2.01
N ASN A 201 -4.83 33.54 -1.65
CA ASN A 201 -4.99 34.90 -1.16
C ASN A 201 -3.84 35.78 -1.66
N PRO A 202 -4.01 36.49 -2.79
CA PRO A 202 -3.10 37.54 -3.25
C PRO A 202 -3.26 38.87 -2.48
N ASN A 203 -4.14 38.95 -1.48
CA ASN A 203 -4.54 40.22 -0.85
C ASN A 203 -4.09 40.38 0.61
N GLU A 204 -2.81 40.13 0.89
CA GLU A 204 -2.12 40.73 2.05
C GLU A 204 -1.07 41.74 1.55
N LYS A 205 -1.56 42.76 0.85
CA LYS A 205 -0.94 44.08 0.78
C LYS A 205 -2.05 45.10 0.82
N GLU A 206 -2.38 45.56 2.02
CA GLU A 206 -2.53 46.97 2.41
C GLU A 206 -2.79 47.08 3.92
#